data_AF-A0A3D5CUT2-F1
#
_entry.id   AF-A0A3D5CUT2-F1
#
_cell.length_a   1.000
_cell.length_b   1.000
_cell.length_c   1.000
_cell.angle_alpha   90.00
_cell.angle_beta   90.00
_cell.angle_gamma   90.00
#
_symmetry.space_group_name_H-M   'P 1'
#
loop_
_entity.id
_entity.type
_entity.pdbx_description
1 polymer ?
#
loop_
_entity_poly.entity_id
_entity_poly.type
_entity_poly.pdbx_seq_one_letter_code
_entity_poly.pdbx_strand_id
1 'polypeptide(L)'
;NPMSFTMARFLPEYYKPSYYAAQAQFCHTSNGVFPHINPGELFVWIGIAQGIETLGLNSMELAIRYLLVGLLMNFIGGWITDFTTGFVCRQQGIVLSKKVELSVD
;
A
#
# COMPACT_ATOMS: atom_id res chain seq x y z
N ASN A 1 6.22 -5.01 2.17
CA ASN A 1 7.50 -5.52 1.67
C ASN A 1 8.22 -4.41 0.91
N PRO A 2 9.34 -3.88 1.38
CA PRO A 2 10.11 -2.87 0.65
C PRO A 2 10.45 -3.26 -0.80
N MET A 3 10.60 -4.56 -1.08
CA MET A 3 10.86 -5.06 -2.44
C MET A 3 9.69 -4.84 -3.41
N SER A 4 8.43 -4.79 -2.94
CA SER A 4 7.29 -4.60 -3.85
C SER A 4 7.26 -3.21 -4.49
N PHE A 5 7.93 -2.22 -3.89
CA PHE A 5 8.08 -0.90 -4.50
C PHE A 5 8.91 -0.92 -5.78
N THR A 6 9.86 -1.87 -5.90
CA THR A 6 10.71 -1.97 -7.09
C THR A 6 9.95 -2.40 -8.35
N MET A 7 8.80 -3.07 -8.18
CA MET A 7 7.93 -3.45 -9.30
C MET A 7 7.32 -2.24 -10.01
N ALA A 8 7.29 -1.06 -9.37
CA ALA A 8 6.92 0.20 -10.01
C ALA A 8 7.79 0.55 -11.22
N ARG A 9 8.99 -0.05 -11.35
CA ARG A 9 9.87 0.13 -12.52
C ARG A 9 9.19 -0.29 -13.84
N PHE A 10 8.25 -1.23 -13.77
CA PHE A 10 7.54 -1.74 -14.94
C PHE A 10 6.29 -0.93 -15.30
N LEU A 11 5.97 0.10 -14.50
CA LEU A 11 4.84 0.98 -14.75
C LEU A 11 5.28 2.28 -15.42
N PRO A 12 4.43 2.88 -16.27
CA PRO A 12 4.64 4.25 -16.74
C PRO A 12 4.83 5.19 -15.56
N GLU A 13 5.64 6.22 -15.76
CA GLU A 13 5.92 7.23 -14.73
C GLU A 13 4.63 7.84 -14.14
N TYR A 14 3.63 8.05 -15.00
CA TYR A 14 2.30 8.53 -14.62
C TYR A 14 1.64 7.70 -13.50
N TYR A 15 1.83 6.38 -13.45
CA TYR A 15 1.19 5.48 -12.49
C TYR A 15 2.04 5.15 -11.26
N LYS A 16 3.31 5.58 -11.23
CA LYS A 16 4.20 5.28 -10.10
C LYS A 16 3.72 5.87 -8.77
N PRO A 17 3.17 7.11 -8.72
CA PRO A 17 2.72 7.71 -7.45
C PRO A 17 1.58 6.93 -6.79
N SER A 18 0.51 6.61 -7.53
CA SER A 18 -0.62 5.85 -7.00
C SER A 18 -0.26 4.39 -6.70
N TYR A 19 0.60 3.78 -7.52
CA TYR A 19 1.16 2.46 -7.21
C TYR A 19 1.90 2.46 -5.87
N TYR A 20 2.76 3.44 -5.62
CA TYR A 20 3.48 3.56 -4.36
C TYR A 20 2.51 3.71 -3.18
N ALA A 21 1.53 4.62 -3.29
CA ALA A 21 0.54 4.85 -2.24
C ALA A 21 -0.26 3.58 -1.90
N ALA A 22 -0.84 2.93 -2.92
CA ALA A 22 -1.63 1.72 -2.72
C ALA A 22 -0.78 0.56 -2.18
N GLN A 23 0.45 0.39 -2.70
CA GLN A 23 1.31 -0.70 -2.29
C GLN A 23 1.83 -0.54 -0.86
N ALA A 24 2.17 0.69 -0.45
CA ALA A 24 2.63 0.98 0.90
C ALA A 24 1.53 0.67 1.92
N GLN A 25 0.32 1.17 1.69
CA GLN A 25 -0.81 0.92 2.59
C GLN A 25 -1.21 -0.56 2.63
N PHE A 26 -1.19 -1.26 1.48
CA PHE A 26 -1.52 -2.69 1.43
C PHE A 26 -0.63 -3.56 2.31
N CYS A 27 0.66 -3.23 2.40
CA CYS A 27 1.59 -3.95 3.27
C CYS A 27 1.17 -3.84 4.74
N HIS A 28 0.72 -2.67 5.19
CA HIS A 28 0.23 -2.48 6.55
C HIS A 28 -1.08 -3.23 6.81
N THR A 29 -2.04 -3.11 5.91
CA THR A 29 -3.42 -3.60 6.15
C THR A 29 -3.55 -5.11 6.00
N SER A 30 -2.58 -5.77 5.38
CA SER A 30 -2.57 -7.22 5.16
C SER A 30 -1.68 -7.99 6.15
N ASN A 31 -0.88 -7.29 6.98
CA ASN A 31 0.01 -7.90 7.97
C ASN A 31 -0.69 -8.90 8.91
N GLY A 32 -1.96 -8.67 9.22
CA GLY A 32 -2.70 -9.58 10.12
C GLY A 32 -3.00 -10.95 9.53
N VAL A 33 -3.13 -11.03 8.20
CA VAL A 33 -3.36 -12.29 7.47
C VAL A 33 -2.04 -12.86 6.94
N PHE A 34 -1.13 -11.98 6.53
CA PHE A 34 0.17 -12.33 5.96
C PHE A 34 1.32 -11.71 6.80
N PRO A 35 1.70 -12.31 7.93
CA PRO A 35 2.66 -11.71 8.86
C PRO A 35 4.06 -11.45 8.28
N HIS A 36 4.43 -12.17 7.22
CA HIS A 36 5.72 -12.04 6.55
C HIS A 36 5.70 -11.02 5.38
N ILE A 37 4.57 -10.39 5.08
CA ILE A 37 4.49 -9.42 3.99
C ILE A 37 5.25 -8.13 4.31
N ASN A 38 5.26 -7.71 5.57
CA ASN A 38 6.09 -6.62 6.05
C ASN A 38 6.60 -6.87 7.48
N PRO A 39 7.67 -7.67 7.63
CA PRO A 39 8.21 -8.01 8.95
C PRO A 39 8.59 -6.78 9.77
N GLY A 40 8.99 -5.69 9.09
CA GLY A 40 9.35 -4.42 9.74
C GLY A 40 8.20 -3.72 10.45
N GLU A 41 6.94 -4.01 10.11
CA GLU A 41 5.74 -3.41 10.73
C GLU A 41 4.91 -4.42 11.51
N LEU A 42 5.36 -5.68 11.54
CA LEU A 42 4.65 -6.76 12.21
C LEU A 42 4.45 -6.49 13.71
N PHE A 43 5.38 -5.73 14.33
CA PHE A 43 5.28 -5.33 15.73
C PHE A 43 4.00 -4.53 16.04
N VAL A 44 3.49 -3.75 15.08
CA VAL A 44 2.25 -2.98 15.24
C VAL A 44 1.05 -3.93 15.31
N TRP A 45 1.01 -4.92 14.41
CA TRP A 45 -0.05 -5.92 14.40
C TRP A 45 -0.04 -6.79 15.67
N ILE A 46 1.13 -7.27 16.07
CA ILE A 46 1.28 -8.13 17.26
C ILE A 46 0.83 -7.38 18.52
N GLY A 47 1.17 -6.10 18.67
CA GLY A 47 0.72 -5.31 19.81
C GLY A 47 -0.81 -5.21 19.91
N ILE A 48 -1.50 -5.04 18.78
CA ILE A 48 -2.97 -5.02 18.74
C ILE A 48 -3.53 -6.43 19.02
N ALA A 49 -2.96 -7.46 18.38
CA ALA A 49 -3.41 -8.84 18.53
C ALA A 49 -3.30 -9.33 19.99
N GLN A 50 -2.22 -9.01 20.70
CA GLN A 50 -2.04 -9.34 22.12
C GLN A 50 -3.13 -8.72 23.01
N GLY A 51 -3.56 -7.48 22.70
CA GLY A 51 -4.67 -6.84 23.40
C GLY A 51 -6.00 -7.57 23.18
N ILE A 52 -6.26 -8.04 21.95
CA ILE A 52 -7.45 -8.83 21.60
C ILE A 52 -7.42 -10.21 22.26
N GLU A 53 -6.26 -10.87 22.28
CA GLU A 53 -6.09 -12.16 22.96
C GLU A 53 -6.30 -12.06 24.47
N THR A 54 -5.86 -10.97 25.10
CA THR A 54 -6.09 -10.70 26.53
C THR A 54 -7.60 -10.57 26.83
N LEU A 55 -8.38 -10.07 25.88
CA LEU A 55 -9.85 -9.99 25.97
C LEU A 55 -10.55 -11.34 25.68
N GLY A 56 -9.80 -12.40 25.35
CA GLY A 56 -10.34 -13.70 24.97
C GLY A 56 -11.03 -13.71 23.59
N LEU A 57 -10.75 -12.71 22.74
CA LEU A 57 -11.33 -12.57 21.41
C LEU A 57 -10.42 -13.19 20.34
N ASN A 58 -11.02 -13.56 19.20
CA ASN A 58 -10.30 -14.20 18.11
C ASN A 58 -9.51 -13.17 17.27
N SER A 59 -8.18 -13.30 17.22
CA SER A 59 -7.28 -12.42 16.46
C SER A 59 -7.43 -12.55 14.94
N MET A 60 -7.88 -13.71 14.43
CA MET A 60 -8.13 -13.92 13.01
C MET A 60 -9.36 -13.16 12.50
N GLU A 61 -10.41 -13.03 13.32
CA GLU A 61 -11.56 -12.19 12.96
C GLU A 61 -11.15 -10.73 12.79
N LEU A 62 -10.29 -10.23 13.68
CA LEU A 62 -9.73 -8.89 13.54
C LEU A 62 -8.91 -8.79 12.24
N ALA A 63 -8.07 -9.79 11.95
CA ALA A 63 -7.20 -9.79 10.77
C ALA A 63 -8.00 -9.67 9.46
N ILE A 64 -9.09 -10.44 9.35
CA ILE A 64 -9.97 -10.41 8.18
C ILE A 64 -10.66 -9.05 8.04
N ARG A 65 -11.22 -8.52 9.14
CA ARG A 65 -11.88 -7.20 9.12
C ARG A 65 -10.90 -6.09 8.74
N TYR A 66 -9.69 -6.15 9.29
CA TYR A 66 -8.63 -5.19 8.99
C TYR A 66 -8.19 -5.27 7.52
N LEU A 67 -8.06 -6.48 6.96
CA LEU A 67 -7.78 -6.66 5.54
C LEU A 67 -8.89 -6.09 4.65
N LEU A 68 -10.16 -6.37 4.94
CA LEU A 68 -11.29 -5.90 4.13
C LEU A 68 -11.40 -4.37 4.11
N VAL A 69 -11.32 -3.74 5.29
CA VAL A 69 -11.28 -2.28 5.39
C VAL A 69 -10.06 -1.73 4.69
N GLY A 70 -8.91 -2.39 4.87
CA GLY A 70 -7.67 -2.04 4.20
C GLY A 70 -7.78 -2.03 2.68
N LEU A 71 -8.31 -3.09 2.08
CA LEU A 71 -8.51 -3.18 0.63
C LEU A 71 -9.31 -1.99 0.09
N LEU A 72 -10.40 -1.63 0.76
CA LEU A 72 -11.21 -0.48 0.38
C LEU A 72 -10.42 0.84 0.51
N MET A 73 -9.72 1.04 1.64
CA MET A 73 -8.96 2.26 1.90
C MET A 73 -7.75 2.40 0.97
N ASN A 74 -7.08 1.30 0.61
CA ASN A 74 -5.94 1.30 -0.30
C ASN A 74 -6.38 1.69 -1.71
N PHE A 75 -7.55 1.18 -2.16
CA PHE A 75 -8.12 1.57 -3.44
C PHE A 75 -8.45 3.07 -3.49
N ILE A 76 -9.13 3.57 -2.46
CA ILE A 76 -9.48 5.00 -2.36
C ILE A 76 -8.20 5.85 -2.30
N GLY A 77 -7.20 5.44 -1.51
CA GLY A 77 -5.92 6.14 -1.39
C GLY A 77 -5.16 6.22 -2.70
N GLY A 78 -5.08 5.11 -3.45
CA GLY A 78 -4.49 5.08 -4.79
C GLY A 78 -5.20 6.01 -5.76
N TRP A 79 -6.54 5.98 -5.78
CA TRP A 79 -7.34 6.84 -6.66
C TRP A 79 -7.18 8.33 -6.31
N ILE A 80 -7.27 8.69 -5.04
CA ILE A 80 -7.06 10.07 -4.58
C ILE A 80 -5.64 10.54 -4.95
N THR A 81 -4.65 9.65 -4.84
CA THR A 81 -3.26 9.95 -5.20
C THR A 81 -3.12 10.28 -6.70
N ASP A 82 -3.83 9.58 -7.59
CA ASP A 82 -3.83 9.94 -9.02
C ASP A 82 -4.41 11.35 -9.26
N PHE A 83 -5.49 11.70 -8.56
CA PHE A 83 -6.07 13.04 -8.67
C PHE A 83 -5.13 14.13 -8.14
N THR A 84 -4.55 13.94 -6.96
CA THR A 84 -3.64 14.92 -6.36
C THR A 84 -2.35 15.05 -7.16
N THR A 85 -1.82 13.94 -7.69
CA THR A 85 -0.68 13.96 -8.61
C THR A 85 -1.00 14.80 -9.84
N GLY A 86 -2.15 14.59 -10.48
CA GLY A 86 -2.57 15.38 -11.64
C GLY A 86 -2.69 16.88 -11.33
N PHE A 87 -3.17 17.24 -10.14
CA PHE A 87 -3.24 18.62 -9.68
C PHE A 87 -1.84 19.24 -9.50
N VAL A 88 -0.93 18.54 -8.81
CA VAL A 88 0.44 19.01 -8.56
C VAL A 88 1.23 19.13 -9.88
N CYS A 89 1.10 18.16 -10.78
CA CYS A 89 1.72 18.21 -12.11
C CYS A 89 1.28 19.45 -12.90
N ARG A 90 -0.02 19.81 -12.85
CA ARG A 90 -0.52 21.05 -13.47
C ARG A 90 0.07 22.30 -12.83
N GLN A 91 0.18 22.33 -11.50
CA GLN A 91 0.75 23.46 -10.78
C GLN A 91 2.24 23.66 -11.10
N GLN A 92 2.99 22.56 -11.29
CA GLN A 92 4.42 22.59 -11.58
C GLN A 92 4.75 22.63 -13.08
N GLY A 93 3.75 22.51 -13.97
CA GLY A 93 3.96 22.47 -15.41
C GLY A 93 4.67 21.19 -15.90
N ILE A 94 4.58 20.09 -15.15
CA ILE A 94 5.24 18.82 -15.44
C ILE A 94 4.24 17.86 -16.08
N VAL A 95 4.66 17.11 -17.10
CA VAL A 95 3.87 16.05 -17.72
C VAL A 95 4.58 14.72 -17.52
N LEU A 96 3.99 13.83 -16.73
CA LEU A 96 4.53 12.49 -16.50
C LEU A 96 4.33 11.60 -17.72
N SER A 97 5.34 10.79 -18.04
CA SER A 97 5.26 9.86 -19.18
C SER A 97 4.24 8.75 -18.95
N LYS A 98 3.40 8.50 -19.96
CA LYS A 98 2.49 7.34 -20.02
C LYS A 98 3.09 6.13 -20.73
N LYS A 99 4.32 6.27 -21.24
CA LYS A 99 5.06 5.17 -21.85
C LYS A 99 5.99 4.54 -20.82
N VAL A 100 6.25 3.26 -21.01
CA VAL A 100 7.24 2.53 -20.22
C VAL A 100 8.57 2.61 -20.96
N GLU A 101 9.56 3.25 -20.36
CA GLU A 101 10.95 3.23 -20.83
C GLU A 101 11.73 2.27 -19.94
N LEU A 102 11.98 1.06 -20.45
CA LEU A 102 12.87 0.10 -19.81
C LEU A 102 14.26 0.32 -20.40
N SER A 103 15.19 0.83 -19.60
CA SER A 103 16.61 0.73 -19.90
C SER A 103 16.99 -0.75 -19.84
N VAL A 104 17.03 -1.38 -21.02
CA VAL A 104 17.60 -2.72 -21.18
C VAL A 104 19.10 -2.52 -21.36
N ASP A 105 19.84 -2.68 -20.27
CA ASP A 105 21.28 -2.93 -20.32
C ASP A 105 21.54 -4.40 -20.65
#